data_AF-A0A842Y0E0-F1
#
_entry.id   AF-A0A842Y0E0-F1
#
_cell.length_a   1.000
_cell.length_b   1.000
_cell.length_c   1.000
_cell.angle_alpha   90.00
_cell.angle_beta   90.00
_cell.angle_gamma   90.00
#
_symmetry.space_group_name_H-M   'P 1'
#
loop_
_entity.id
_entity.type
_entity.pdbx_description
1 polymer ?
#
loop_
_entity_poly.entity_id
_entity_poly.type
_entity_poly.pdbx_seq_one_letter_code
_entity_poly.pdbx_strand_id
1 'polypeptide(L)'
;MFKIVGLRQEADSKMYGKIKRAVTSLMLPVEENRAGECKNCGSCCMLVFRCPFIKFKENGSIKAVCTVYQFRPPQCMKYPRAESEQVHKQCGYYFK
;
A
#
# COMPACT_ATOMS: atom_id res chain seq x y z
N MET A 1 5.60 -31.56 7.51
CA MET A 1 5.17 -30.69 8.64
C MET A 1 5.89 -29.33 8.69
N PHE A 2 7.18 -29.20 8.33
CA PHE A 2 7.90 -27.91 8.37
C PHE A 2 7.40 -26.81 7.41
N LYS A 3 6.80 -27.15 6.25
CA LYS A 3 6.22 -26.16 5.31
C LYS A 3 4.99 -25.43 5.87
N ILE A 4 4.19 -26.07 6.73
CA ILE A 4 2.94 -25.50 7.24
C ILE A 4 3.24 -24.38 8.27
N VAL A 5 4.28 -24.55 9.07
CA VAL A 5 4.71 -23.56 10.08
C VAL A 5 5.27 -22.30 9.41
N GLY A 6 6.08 -22.45 8.34
CA GLY A 6 6.62 -21.31 7.59
C GLY A 6 5.53 -20.48 6.88
N LEU A 7 4.58 -21.13 6.20
CA LEU A 7 3.46 -20.44 5.55
C LEU A 7 2.56 -19.71 6.55
N ARG A 8 2.40 -20.25 7.76
CA ARG A 8 1.62 -19.62 8.83
C ARG A 8 2.33 -18.38 9.40
N GLN A 9 3.64 -18.46 9.68
CA GLN A 9 4.42 -17.30 10.14
C GLN A 9 4.46 -16.15 9.11
N GLU A 10 4.60 -16.46 7.81
CA GLU A 10 4.54 -15.45 6.75
C GLU A 10 3.14 -14.83 6.60
N ALA A 11 2.08 -15.63 6.78
CA ALA A 11 0.69 -15.15 6.77
C ALA A 11 0.40 -14.26 7.98
N ASP A 12 0.89 -14.62 9.17
CA ASP A 12 0.75 -13.84 10.41
C ASP A 12 1.46 -12.48 10.28
N SER A 13 2.66 -12.47 9.69
CA SER A 13 3.42 -11.25 9.37
C SER A 13 2.68 -10.34 8.36
N LYS A 14 2.13 -10.92 7.28
CA LYS A 14 1.32 -10.18 6.30
C LYS A 14 0.03 -9.64 6.93
N MET A 15 -0.68 -10.44 7.72
CA MET A 15 -1.90 -10.02 8.40
C MET A 15 -1.63 -8.88 9.38
N TYR A 16 -0.57 -8.98 10.18
CA TYR A 16 -0.11 -7.92 11.06
C TYR A 16 0.15 -6.62 10.28
N GLY A 17 0.83 -6.70 9.13
CA GLY A 17 1.06 -5.56 8.25
C GLY A 17 -0.25 -4.89 7.77
N LYS A 18 -1.29 -5.67 7.46
CA LYS A 18 -2.62 -5.14 7.08
C LYS A 18 -3.26 -4.39 8.25
N ILE A 19 -3.33 -5.04 9.41
CA ILE A 19 -3.97 -4.49 10.61
C ILE A 19 -3.24 -3.22 11.04
N LYS A 20 -1.91 -3.26 11.11
CA LYS A 20 -1.08 -2.10 11.43
C LYS A 20 -1.39 -0.92 10.50
N ARG A 21 -1.41 -1.13 9.17
CA ARG A 21 -1.73 -0.06 8.21
C ARG A 21 -3.14 0.46 8.34
N ALA A 22 -4.13 -0.42 8.52
CA ALA A 22 -5.52 -0.03 8.69
C ALA A 22 -5.70 0.82 9.96
N VAL A 23 -5.21 0.33 11.10
CA VAL A 23 -5.34 0.99 12.41
C VAL A 23 -4.58 2.32 12.43
N THR A 24 -3.32 2.35 12.01
CA THR A 24 -2.53 3.59 11.99
C THR A 24 -3.11 4.63 11.03
N SER A 25 -3.66 4.21 9.89
CA SER A 25 -4.33 5.13 8.97
C SER A 25 -5.65 5.65 9.55
N LEU A 26 -6.36 4.90 10.38
CA LEU A 26 -7.56 5.40 11.05
C LEU A 26 -7.23 6.33 12.22
N MET A 27 -6.23 5.98 13.02
CA MET A 27 -5.99 6.60 14.33
C MET A 27 -4.92 7.71 14.33
N LEU A 28 -3.99 7.70 13.37
CA LEU A 28 -2.85 8.63 13.36
C LEU A 28 -2.95 9.66 12.22
N PRO A 29 -2.40 10.87 12.41
CA PRO A 29 -2.30 11.87 11.37
C PRO A 29 -1.17 11.51 10.38
N VAL A 30 -1.31 12.05 9.17
CA VAL A 30 -0.25 12.09 8.16
C VAL A 30 0.80 13.10 8.58
N GLU A 31 2.09 12.78 8.45
CA GLU A 31 3.17 13.72 8.75
C GLU A 31 3.07 14.97 7.87
N GLU A 32 3.29 16.13 8.48
CA GLU A 32 3.06 17.44 7.86
C GLU A 32 4.00 17.72 6.69
N ASN A 33 5.21 17.13 6.70
CA ASN A 33 6.17 17.24 5.62
C ASN A 33 5.87 16.31 4.43
N ARG A 34 4.79 15.52 4.47
CA ARG A 34 4.37 14.68 3.33
C ARG A 34 3.75 15.53 2.24
N ALA A 35 4.29 15.41 1.03
CA ALA A 35 3.80 16.06 -0.18
C ALA A 35 3.60 15.07 -1.34
N GLY A 36 3.01 15.55 -2.44
CA GLY A 36 2.75 14.78 -3.65
C GLY A 36 1.39 14.10 -3.67
N GLU A 37 1.21 13.16 -4.60
CA GLU A 37 -0.06 12.49 -4.84
C GLU A 37 0.09 11.04 -5.35
N CYS A 38 -1.00 10.28 -5.31
CA CYS A 38 -0.99 8.92 -5.86
C CYS A 38 -0.94 8.94 -7.40
N LYS A 39 0.23 8.65 -7.97
CA LYS A 39 0.47 8.52 -9.42
C LYS A 39 0.13 7.16 -10.04
N ASN A 40 -0.65 6.33 -9.35
CA ASN A 40 -0.99 4.96 -9.77
C ASN A 40 0.25 4.10 -10.11
N CYS A 41 1.31 4.13 -9.28
CA CYS A 41 2.49 3.27 -9.47
C CYS A 41 2.21 1.77 -9.22
N GLY A 42 1.14 1.45 -8.48
CA GLY A 42 0.73 0.08 -8.16
C GLY A 42 1.51 -0.60 -7.03
N SER A 43 2.69 -0.11 -6.64
CA SER A 43 3.53 -0.75 -5.63
C SER A 43 2.83 -0.92 -4.26
N CYS A 44 2.15 0.13 -3.77
CA CYS A 44 1.41 0.06 -2.51
C CYS A 44 0.22 -0.91 -2.56
N CYS A 45 -0.40 -1.07 -3.74
CA CYS A 45 -1.51 -1.99 -3.97
C CYS A 45 -1.06 -3.45 -3.99
N MET A 46 0.25 -3.71 -4.11
CA MET A 46 0.83 -5.05 -4.17
C MET A 46 1.59 -5.44 -2.90
N LEU A 47 1.74 -4.51 -1.95
CA LEU A 47 2.76 -4.61 -0.92
C LEU A 47 2.57 -5.81 0.03
N VAL A 48 1.39 -5.92 0.63
CA VAL A 48 1.08 -6.99 1.59
C VAL A 48 0.38 -8.16 0.89
N PHE A 49 -0.43 -7.83 -0.10
CA PHE A 49 -1.12 -8.74 -1.00
C PHE A 49 -1.47 -7.98 -2.27
N ARG A 50 -1.87 -8.72 -3.31
CA ARG A 50 -2.43 -8.12 -4.53
C ARG A 50 -3.83 -7.58 -4.25
N CYS A 51 -3.98 -6.26 -4.22
CA CYS A 51 -5.28 -5.59 -4.10
C CYS A 51 -6.23 -6.09 -5.21
N PRO A 52 -7.49 -6.47 -4.90
CA PRO A 52 -8.44 -6.95 -5.92
C PRO A 52 -8.87 -5.84 -6.90
N PHE A 53 -8.68 -4.58 -6.53
CA PHE A 53 -9.07 -3.42 -7.34
C PHE A 53 -7.95 -2.87 -8.22
N ILE A 54 -6.76 -3.48 -8.22
CA ILE A 54 -5.68 -3.10 -9.15
C ILE A 54 -5.86 -3.85 -10.48
N LYS A 55 -5.85 -3.10 -11.57
CA LYS A 55 -5.75 -3.62 -12.93
C LYS A 55 -4.49 -3.10 -13.59
N PHE A 56 -3.93 -3.87 -14.48
CA PHE A 56 -2.82 -3.44 -15.34
C PHE A 56 -3.37 -3.34 -16.76
N LYS A 57 -3.21 -2.17 -17.38
CA LYS A 57 -3.57 -1.95 -18.78
C LYS A 57 -2.29 -1.88 -19.59
N GLU A 58 -2.32 -2.47 -20.78
CA GLU A 58 -1.24 -2.42 -21.76
C GLU A 58 -1.63 -1.44 -22.87
N ASN A 59 -1.15 -0.20 -22.76
CA ASN A 59 -1.26 0.80 -23.83
C ASN A 59 0.16 1.27 -24.19
N GLY A 60 0.96 0.38 -24.80
CA GLY A 60 2.38 0.63 -25.11
C GLY A 60 3.33 0.61 -23.90
N SER A 61 2.80 0.73 -22.67
CA SER A 61 3.49 0.46 -21.40
C SER A 61 2.51 -0.13 -20.39
N ILE A 62 3.02 -0.94 -19.44
CA ILE A 62 2.21 -1.50 -18.35
C ILE A 62 1.88 -0.39 -17.35
N LYS A 63 0.62 0.04 -17.32
CA LYS A 63 0.12 1.04 -16.37
C LYS A 63 -0.82 0.40 -15.36
N ALA A 64 -0.52 0.59 -14.07
CA ALA A 64 -1.44 0.21 -13.00
C ALA A 64 -2.61 1.21 -12.91
N VAL A 65 -3.81 0.69 -12.64
CA VAL A 65 -5.05 1.46 -12.51
C VAL A 65 -5.80 0.95 -11.29
N CYS A 66 -6.18 1.85 -10.37
CA CYS A 66 -7.07 1.54 -9.27
C CYS A 66 -8.53 1.75 -9.70
N THR A 67 -9.33 0.69 -9.72
CA THR A 67 -10.73 0.77 -10.16
C THR A 67 -11.66 1.44 -9.14
N VAL A 68 -11.19 1.61 -7.90
CA VAL A 68 -11.93 2.27 -6.80
C VAL A 68 -11.22 3.54 -6.34
N TYR A 69 -10.50 4.24 -7.24
CA TYR A 69 -9.65 5.37 -6.87
C TYR A 69 -10.39 6.46 -6.07
N GLN A 70 -11.64 6.74 -6.45
CA GLN A 70 -12.50 7.73 -5.78
C GLN A 70 -13.03 7.26 -4.41
N PHE A 71 -13.10 5.95 -4.19
CA PHE A 71 -13.60 5.33 -2.96
C PHE A 71 -12.49 4.57 -2.24
N ARG A 72 -11.25 5.07 -2.35
CA ARG A 72 -10.09 4.43 -1.71
C ARG A 72 -10.32 4.37 -0.20
N PRO A 73 -10.08 3.21 0.43
CA PRO A 73 -10.22 3.12 1.87
C PRO A 73 -9.11 3.94 2.56
N PRO A 74 -9.26 4.33 3.84
CA PRO A 74 -8.33 5.24 4.52
C PRO A 74 -6.85 4.82 4.44
N GLN A 75 -6.56 3.52 4.52
CA GLN A 75 -5.20 2.98 4.38
C GLN A 75 -4.56 3.20 3.01
N CYS A 76 -5.36 3.39 1.96
CA CYS A 76 -4.85 3.72 0.63
C CYS A 76 -4.71 5.23 0.42
N MET A 77 -5.57 6.03 1.07
CA MET A 77 -5.54 7.49 0.96
C MET A 77 -4.38 8.10 1.75
N LYS A 78 -4.17 7.61 2.97
CA LYS A 78 -3.16 8.14 3.90
C LYS A 78 -1.77 7.54 3.68
N TYR A 79 -1.64 6.43 2.97
CA TYR A 79 -0.33 5.81 2.74
C TYR A 79 0.55 6.58 1.74
N PRO A 80 1.87 6.70 1.98
CA PRO A 80 2.54 6.52 3.28
C PRO A 80 2.13 7.65 4.22
N ARG A 81 1.79 7.32 5.47
CA ARG A 81 1.38 8.33 6.44
C ARG A 81 2.61 9.02 7.05
N ALA A 82 3.68 8.27 7.22
CA ALA A 82 4.98 8.72 7.70
C ALA A 82 6.12 8.21 6.81
N GLU A 83 7.28 8.87 6.84
CA GLU A 83 8.44 8.48 6.01
C GLU A 83 8.85 7.02 6.29
N SER A 84 8.84 6.63 7.56
CA SER A 84 9.12 5.25 8.00
C SER A 84 8.18 4.18 7.42
N GLU A 85 7.02 4.57 6.89
CA GLU A 85 6.09 3.64 6.24
C GLU A 85 6.36 3.49 4.74
N GLN A 86 7.12 4.40 4.12
CA GLN A 86 7.38 4.40 2.69
C GLN A 86 8.43 3.36 2.30
N VAL A 87 7.97 2.13 2.10
CA VAL A 87 8.85 1.00 1.76
C VAL A 87 9.26 0.94 0.29
N HIS A 88 8.67 1.75 -0.60
CA HIS A 88 9.00 1.75 -2.03
C HIS A 88 9.31 3.15 -2.57
N LYS A 89 10.33 3.23 -3.42
CA LYS A 89 10.84 4.49 -4.00
C LYS A 89 9.97 5.05 -5.13
N GLN A 90 9.25 4.18 -5.86
CA GLN A 90 8.43 4.58 -7.01
C GLN A 90 7.10 5.27 -6.61
N CYS A 91 6.94 5.70 -5.36
CA CYS A 91 5.74 6.43 -4.91
C CYS A 91 5.66 7.82 -5.54
N GLY A 92 4.45 8.38 -5.65
CA GLY A 92 4.27 9.79 -5.98
C GLY A 92 4.25 10.70 -4.73
N TYR A 93 4.07 10.11 -3.55
CA TYR A 93 4.28 10.79 -2.28
C TYR A 93 5.75 10.79 -1.89
N TYR A 94 6.16 11.84 -1.20
CA TYR A 94 7.51 12.04 -0.67
C TYR A 94 7.46 12.89 0.59
N PHE A 95 8.56 12.90 1.34
CA PHE A 95 8.75 13.65 2.59
C PHE A 95 9.89 14.65 2.37
N LYS A 96 9.71 15.87 2.87
CA LYS A 96 10.70 16.96 2.79
C LYS A 96 11.60 17.01 4.01
#